data_AF-A0A537R3E0-F1
#
_entry.id   AF-A0A537R3E0-F1
#
_cell.length_a   1.000
_cell.length_b   1.000
_cell.length_c   1.000
_cell.angle_alpha   90.00
_cell.angle_beta   90.00
_cell.angle_gamma   90.00
#
_symmetry.space_group_name_H-M   'P 1'
#
loop_
_entity.id
_entity.type
_entity.pdbx_description
1 polymer ?
#
loop_
_entity_poly.entity_id
_entity_poly.type
_entity_poly.pdbx_seq_one_letter_code
_entity_poly.pdbx_strand_id
1 'polypeptide(L)' 'MSHDAVSHGAKEYVRYSAADVITANTVEGFYSIFNCGTKGVYQHCREKHLHRYLAEFDFRYNNRIAVGHQ' A
#
# COMPACT_ATOMS: atom_id res chain seq x y z
N MET A 1 -19.13 -6.88 7.43
CA MET A 1 -17.95 -6.98 6.56
C MET A 1 -17.08 -8.11 7.08
N SER A 2 -16.97 -9.20 6.34
CA SER A 2 -16.14 -10.35 6.73
C SER A 2 -14.69 -10.02 6.40
N HIS A 3 -13.79 -10.16 7.37
CA HIS A 3 -12.35 -9.95 7.15
C HIS A 3 -11.75 -11.30 6.74
N ASP A 4 -11.08 -11.33 5.59
CA ASP A 4 -10.48 -12.54 5.03
C ASP A 4 -8.97 -12.34 4.87
N ALA A 5 -8.22 -13.44 4.81
CA ALA A 5 -6.76 -13.39 4.82
C ALA A 5 -6.17 -14.41 3.84
N VAL A 6 -5.08 -14.02 3.18
CA VAL A 6 -4.28 -14.87 2.31
C VAL A 6 -3.01 -15.30 3.04
N SER A 7 -2.62 -16.57 2.91
CA SER A 7 -1.41 -17.11 3.54
C SER A 7 -0.31 -17.33 2.49
N HIS A 8 0.61 -16.38 2.40
CA HIS A 8 1.77 -16.49 1.51
C HIS A 8 2.70 -17.65 1.88
N GLY A 9 2.74 -18.06 3.16
CA GLY A 9 3.51 -19.23 3.62
C GLY A 9 3.00 -20.56 3.07
N ALA A 10 1.71 -20.63 2.73
CA ALA A 10 1.09 -21.78 2.06
C ALA A 10 1.12 -21.66 0.52
N LYS A 11 1.84 -20.68 -0.04
CA LYS A 11 1.85 -20.32 -1.47
C LYS A 11 0.47 -19.89 -2.01
N GLU A 12 -0.40 -19.37 -1.14
CA GLU A 12 -1.68 -18.79 -1.51
C GLU A 12 -1.52 -17.26 -1.67
N TYR A 13 -1.55 -16.79 -2.92
CA TYR A 13 -1.31 -15.36 -3.25
C TYR A 13 -2.59 -14.60 -3.59
N VAL A 14 -3.61 -15.31 -4.07
CA VAL A 14 -4.92 -14.76 -4.42
C VAL A 14 -5.98 -15.77 -4.02
N ARG A 15 -6.97 -15.34 -3.23
CA ARG A 15 -8.17 -16.13 -2.97
C ARG A 15 -9.33 -15.52 -3.75
N TYR A 16 -9.93 -16.31 -4.62
CA TYR A 16 -11.12 -15.93 -5.37
C TYR A 16 -12.35 -16.44 -4.62
N SER A 17 -13.08 -15.52 -3.99
CA SER A 17 -14.46 -15.78 -3.52
C SER A 17 -15.43 -15.39 -4.63
N ALA A 18 -16.62 -16.00 -4.68
CA ALA A 18 -17.59 -15.84 -5.76
C ALA A 18 -17.99 -14.37 -6.08
N ALA A 19 -17.72 -13.43 -5.18
CA ALA A 19 -17.95 -12.00 -5.37
C ALA A 19 -16.70 -11.12 -5.19
N ASP A 20 -15.61 -11.63 -4.62
CA ASP A 20 -14.49 -10.81 -4.14
C ASP A 20 -13.13 -11.45 -4.45
N VAL A 21 -12.19 -10.63 -4.93
CA VAL A 21 -10.78 -11.01 -5.08
C VAL A 21 -10.03 -10.55 -3.83
N ILE A 22 -9.66 -11.49 -2.97
CA ILE A 22 -8.93 -11.20 -1.73
C ILE A 22 -7.43 -11.30 -2.05
N THR A 23 -6.73 -10.16 -2.00
CA THR A 23 -5.28 -10.07 -2.23
C THR A 23 -4.63 -9.09 -1.28
N ALA A 24 -3.40 -9.39 -0.86
CA ALA A 24 -2.55 -8.44 -0.13
C ALA A 24 -1.66 -7.59 -1.06
N ASN A 25 -1.56 -7.94 -2.36
CA ASN A 25 -0.66 -7.28 -3.32
C ASN A 25 -0.83 -5.76 -3.39
N THR A 26 -2.05 -5.24 -3.27
CA THR A 26 -2.31 -3.79 -3.32
C THR A 26 -1.67 -3.06 -2.14
N VAL A 27 -1.90 -3.56 -0.92
CA VAL A 27 -1.38 -2.95 0.31
C VAL A 27 0.13 -3.16 0.44
N GLU A 28 0.65 -4.32 0.04
CA GLU A 28 2.08 -4.61 0.00
C GLU A 28 2.82 -3.71 -1.00
N GLY A 29 2.21 -3.46 -2.17
CA GLY A 29 2.73 -2.53 -3.16
C GLY A 29 2.82 -1.09 -2.63
N PHE A 30 1.81 -0.61 -1.90
CA PHE A 30 1.85 0.69 -1.23
C PHE A 30 2.98 0.76 -0.19
N TYR A 31 3.08 -0.26 0.68
CA TYR A 31 4.11 -0.30 1.73
C TYR A 31 5.53 -0.38 1.18
N SER A 32 5.75 -1.08 0.07
CA SER A 32 7.06 -1.16 -0.58
C SER A 32 7.55 0.22 -1.07
N ILE A 33 6.65 1.01 -1.67
CA ILE A 33 6.94 2.38 -2.12
C ILE A 33 7.19 3.31 -0.92
N PHE A 34 6.34 3.23 0.10
CA PHE A 34 6.46 4.02 1.31
C PHE A 34 7.81 3.78 2.00
N ASN A 35 8.17 2.51 2.24
CA ASN A 35 9.39 2.13 2.95
C ASN A 35 10.68 2.53 2.18
N CYS A 36 10.66 2.41 0.85
CA CYS A 36 11.76 2.89 0.01
C CYS A 36 11.88 4.43 0.05
N GLY A 37 10.75 5.13 -0.01
CA GLY A 37 10.71 6.58 0.08
C GLY A 37 11.15 7.13 1.44
N THR A 38 10.81 6.45 2.55
CA THR A 38 11.30 6.81 3.89
C THR A 38 12.81 6.67 4.00
N LYS A 39 13.39 5.59 3.45
CA LYS A 39 14.84 5.34 3.50
C LYS A 39 15.65 6.26 2.58
N GLY A 40 15.11 6.60 1.40
CA GLY A 40 15.82 7.40 0.40
C GLY A 40 15.56 8.91 0.54
N VAL A 41 14.32 9.34 0.32
CA VAL A 41 13.96 10.77 0.24
C VAL A 41 13.93 11.41 1.62
N TYR A 42 13.52 10.66 2.65
CA TYR A 42 13.35 11.18 4.00
C TYR A 42 14.30 10.53 5.02
N GLN A 43 15.59 10.41 4.67
CA GLN A 43 16.63 9.82 5.55
C GLN A 43 16.74 10.52 6.91
N HIS A 44 16.37 11.80 7.00
CA HIS A 44 16.32 12.60 8.23
C HIS A 44 14.89 12.82 8.73
N CYS A 45 14.03 11.79 8.59
CA CYS A 45 12.71 11.78 9.21
C CYS A 45 12.83 12.00 10.72
N ARG A 46 12.30 13.12 11.21
CA ARG A 46 11.91 13.24 12.61
C ARG A 46 10.45 12.85 12.73
N GLU A 47 10.12 12.05 13.73
CA GLU A 47 8.78 11.50 13.99
C GLU A 47 7.67 12.57 14.00
N LYS A 48 8.03 13.81 14.36
CA LYS A 48 7.17 15.00 14.35
C LYS A 48 6.46 15.31 13.02
N HIS A 49 6.93 14.79 11.89
CA HIS A 49 6.30 15.04 10.57
C HIS A 49 5.73 13.77 9.91
N LEU A 50 5.63 12.66 10.64
CA LEU A 50 5.15 11.38 10.09
C LEU A 50 3.77 11.51 9.40
N HIS A 51 2.86 12.26 10.01
CA HIS A 51 1.52 12.52 9.48
C HIS A 51 1.55 13.22 8.10
N ARG A 52 2.52 14.11 7.85
CA ARG A 52 2.68 14.79 6.57
C ARG A 52 3.22 13.84 5.49
N TYR A 53 4.18 12.99 5.84
CA TYR A 53 4.70 11.99 4.91
C TYR A 53 3.62 11.00 4.51
N LEU A 54 2.83 10.51 5.48
CA LEU A 54 1.71 9.61 5.18
C LEU A 54 0.67 10.24 4.25
N ALA A 55 0.29 11.50 4.50
CA ALA A 55 -0.65 12.21 3.63
C ALA A 55 -0.09 12.43 2.21
N GLU A 56 1.21 12.70 2.07
CA GLU A 56 1.84 12.84 0.75
C GLU A 56 1.89 11.51 0.00
N PHE A 57 2.26 10.41 0.66
CA PHE A 57 2.30 9.09 0.04
C PHE A 57 0.90 8.61 -0.37
N ASP A 58 -0.11 8.85 0.45
CA ASP A 58 -1.50 8.55 0.12
C ASP A 58 -1.97 9.35 -1.10
N PHE A 59 -1.69 10.66 -1.12
CA PHE A 59 -2.01 11.50 -2.27
C PHE A 59 -1.28 11.01 -3.54
N ARG A 60 0.01 10.70 -3.46
CA ARG A 60 0.80 10.23 -4.62
C ARG A 60 0.37 8.85 -5.12
N TYR A 61 -0.03 7.96 -4.22
CA TYR A 61 -0.48 6.62 -4.59
C TYR A 61 -1.85 6.65 -5.29
N ASN A 62 -2.78 7.46 -4.77
CA ASN A 62 -4.12 7.61 -5.33
C ASN A 62 -4.13 8.46 -6.62
N ASN A 63 -3.25 9.46 -6.75
CA ASN A 63 -3.20 10.37 -7.90
C ASN A 63 -2.11 10.00 -8.92
N ARG A 64 -1.75 8.72 -9.03
CA ARG A 64 -0.82 8.27 -10.09
C ARG A 64 -1.48 8.45 -11.47
N ILE A 65 -0.72 8.93 -12.46
CA ILE A 65 -1.20 9.24 -13.84
C ILE A 65 -1.99 8.07 -14.45
N ALA A 66 -1.66 6.81 -14.10
CA ALA A 66 -2.34 5.61 -14.58
C ALA A 66 -3.72 5.32 -13.95
N VAL A 67 -4.14 6.04 -12.89
CA VAL A 67 -5.46 5.87 -12.24
C VAL A 67 -6.48 6.90 -12.74
N GLY A 68 -6.05 7.88 -13.53
CA GLY A 68 -6.90 8.90 -14.13
C GLY A 68 -7.31 9.97 -13.12
N HIS A 69 -7.07 11.23 -13.47
CA HIS A 69 -7.90 12.32 -12.95
C HIS A 69 -9.19 12.37 -13.80
N GLN A 70 -10.31 12.69 -13.15
CA GLN A 70 -11.58 13.05 -13.81
C GLN A 70 -11.39 14.13 -14.86
#